data_AF-A0A8D2GEK0-F1
#
_entry.id   AF-A0A8D2GEK0-F1
#
_cell.length_a   1.000
_cell.length_b   1.000
_cell.length_c   1.000
_cell.angle_alpha   90.00
_cell.angle_beta   90.00
_cell.angle_gamma   90.00
#
_symmetry.space_group_name_H-M   'P 1'
#
loop_
_entity.id
_entity.type
_entity.pdbx_description
1 polymer ?
#
loop_
_entity_poly.entity_id
_entity_poly.type
_entity_poly.pdbx_seq_one_letter_code
_entity_poly.pdbx_strand_id
1 'polypeptide(L)'
;MRGAEERAALAEENADGKPGADRRLRLLGTYVALSLRPAAGAWERCAGTAEAEQLLQAFLDRDAAEGPRPLLVVRPGPGGLAVRPGLEVRPESGPAGAKGLFFLRTGPEPPGPDSFRGAVVCGDLPAAPLEHLAALFSEVVLPVLANEKNRLNWPHMVCEDVRRHAHSLQCDLSVILEQVKGRTLLPLPAGSEKMDFVDSKSETVLDSIDKSVIYAIESAVIKWSYQVQVVLKRESSQPLLQGENPTPKVELEFWKSRYEDLQYIYNQLRTIKVRGMAKLLDKLQSSYFPAFKAMYRDVVAGEDQQVFSQMCLTQITVE
;
A
#
# COMPACT_ATOMS: atom_id res chain seq x y z
N MET A 1 14.59 18.80 21.14
CA MET A 1 13.59 19.77 21.65
C MET A 1 13.98 21.22 21.38
N ARG A 2 15.24 21.64 21.52
CA ARG A 2 15.68 23.03 21.19
C ARG A 2 15.36 23.52 19.77
N GLY A 3 15.47 22.67 18.76
CA GLY A 3 15.21 23.07 17.37
C GLY A 3 13.74 23.30 16.99
N ALA A 4 12.77 22.94 17.84
CA ALA A 4 11.35 23.18 17.59
C ALA A 4 10.88 24.53 18.17
N GLU A 5 11.44 24.93 19.31
CA GLU A 5 11.17 26.22 19.96
C GLU A 5 11.87 27.37 19.22
N GLU A 6 13.09 27.14 18.73
CA GLU A 6 13.84 28.13 17.93
C GLU A 6 13.19 28.38 16.56
N ARG A 7 12.48 27.38 16.02
CA ARG A 7 11.67 27.50 14.80
C ARG A 7 10.31 28.16 15.02
N ALA A 8 9.78 28.12 16.24
CA ALA A 8 8.59 28.87 16.63
C ALA A 8 8.93 30.35 16.83
N ALA A 9 10.09 30.66 17.41
CA ALA A 9 10.56 32.03 17.60
C ALA A 9 10.81 32.78 16.28
N LEU A 10 11.39 32.12 15.27
CA LEU A 10 11.60 32.70 13.94
C LEU A 10 10.28 32.91 13.15
N ALA A 11 9.19 32.27 13.56
CA ALA A 11 7.87 32.48 12.98
C ALA A 11 7.15 33.70 13.59
N GLU A 12 7.52 34.12 14.80
CA GLU A 12 6.94 35.31 15.44
C GLU A 12 7.55 36.63 14.93
N GLU A 13 8.81 36.62 14.44
CA GLU A 13 9.50 37.83 13.99
C GLU A 13 8.99 38.37 12.63
N ASN A 14 8.26 37.57 11.85
CA ASN A 14 7.70 37.99 10.56
C ASN A 14 6.24 38.50 10.64
N ALA A 15 5.77 38.86 11.84
CA ALA A 15 4.39 39.24 12.10
C ALA A 15 4.02 40.70 11.77
N ASP A 16 4.56 41.28 10.68
CA ASP A 16 4.06 42.56 10.16
C ASP A 16 3.20 42.34 8.91
N GLY A 17 1.90 42.14 9.13
CA GLY A 17 0.93 41.84 8.07
C GLY A 17 -0.53 42.08 8.49
N LYS A 18 -1.10 43.14 7.90
CA LYS A 18 -2.50 43.65 7.87
C LYS A 18 -3.48 43.19 8.99
N PRO A 19 -4.07 44.14 9.76
CA PRO A 19 -5.08 43.85 10.78
C PRO A 19 -6.41 43.51 10.10
N GLY A 20 -6.78 42.23 10.06
CA GLY A 20 -8.06 41.76 9.52
C GLY A 20 -8.04 40.38 8.88
N ALA A 21 -6.86 39.83 8.55
CA ALA A 21 -6.77 38.48 8.00
C ALA A 21 -6.82 37.42 9.12
N ASP A 22 -7.79 36.50 9.05
CA ASP A 22 -7.93 35.37 9.98
C ASP A 22 -6.58 34.64 10.13
N ARG A 23 -6.06 34.58 11.36
CA ARG A 23 -4.79 33.93 11.68
C ARG A 23 -4.81 32.45 11.33
N ARG A 24 -5.97 31.79 11.42
CA ARG A 24 -6.14 30.38 11.07
C ARG A 24 -5.91 30.13 9.58
N LEU A 25 -6.35 31.03 8.71
CA LEU A 25 -6.08 30.95 7.26
C LEU A 25 -4.60 31.09 6.93
N ARG A 26 -3.88 31.96 7.65
CA ARG A 26 -2.43 32.08 7.53
C ARG A 26 -1.72 30.81 7.98
N LEU A 27 -2.15 30.21 9.10
CA LEU A 27 -1.59 28.95 9.60
C LEU A 27 -1.77 27.81 8.59
N LEU A 28 -2.97 27.66 8.00
CA LEU A 28 -3.20 26.69 6.92
C LEU A 28 -2.25 26.92 5.74
N GLY A 29 -2.09 28.19 5.34
CA GLY A 29 -1.15 28.60 4.29
C GLY A 29 0.30 28.21 4.58
N THR A 30 0.76 28.35 5.83
CA THR A 30 2.10 27.94 6.24
C THR A 30 2.31 26.43 6.03
N TYR A 31 1.34 25.59 6.42
CA TYR A 31 1.44 24.13 6.19
C TYR A 31 1.44 23.78 4.70
N VAL A 32 0.59 24.46 3.91
CA VAL A 32 0.55 24.29 2.45
C VAL A 32 1.89 24.66 1.82
N ALA A 33 2.50 25.78 2.24
CA ALA A 33 3.79 26.23 1.75
C ALA A 33 4.92 25.24 2.09
N LEU A 34 4.93 24.72 3.33
CA LEU A 34 5.94 23.76 3.77
C LEU A 34 5.84 22.41 3.04
N SER A 35 4.62 21.91 2.84
CA SER A 35 4.41 20.57 2.26
C SER A 35 4.39 20.58 0.72
N LEU A 36 3.59 21.44 0.10
CA LEU A 36 3.36 21.44 -1.35
C LEU A 36 4.32 22.35 -2.12
N ARG A 37 4.98 23.30 -1.42
CA ARG A 37 5.91 24.29 -2.01
C ARG A 37 5.36 24.94 -3.29
N PRO A 38 4.13 25.49 -3.25
CA PRO A 38 3.52 26.10 -4.42
C PRO A 38 4.24 27.41 -4.79
N ALA A 39 3.96 27.95 -5.98
CA ALA A 39 4.45 29.26 -6.38
C ALA A 39 3.99 30.36 -5.39
N ALA A 40 4.80 31.42 -5.24
CA ALA A 40 4.47 32.54 -4.36
C ALA A 40 3.07 33.13 -4.69
N GLY A 41 2.27 33.41 -3.67
CA GLY A 41 0.91 33.92 -3.84
C GLY A 41 -0.12 32.89 -4.31
N ALA A 42 0.24 31.62 -4.49
CA ALA A 42 -0.71 30.60 -4.96
C ALA A 42 -1.75 30.23 -3.88
N TRP A 43 -1.36 30.19 -2.61
CA TRP A 43 -2.29 29.94 -1.52
C TRP A 43 -3.30 31.06 -1.38
N GLU A 44 -2.84 32.32 -1.39
CA GLU A 44 -3.69 33.50 -1.24
C GLU A 44 -4.70 33.61 -2.40
N ARG A 45 -4.25 33.34 -3.64
CA ARG A 45 -5.13 33.28 -4.81
C ARG A 45 -6.17 32.16 -4.71
N CYS A 46 -5.77 30.98 -4.22
CA CYS A 46 -6.67 29.84 -4.06
C CYS A 46 -7.69 30.10 -2.95
N ALA A 47 -7.20 30.52 -1.77
CA ALA A 47 -7.99 30.79 -0.59
C ALA A 47 -8.97 31.97 -0.77
N GLY A 48 -8.71 32.90 -1.71
CA GLY A 48 -9.60 34.00 -2.05
C GLY A 48 -10.65 33.70 -3.13
N THR A 49 -10.74 32.45 -3.60
CA THR A 49 -11.85 32.05 -4.48
C THR A 49 -13.11 31.81 -3.66
N ALA A 50 -14.28 32.24 -4.15
CA ALA A 50 -15.54 32.12 -3.39
C ALA A 50 -15.84 30.68 -2.92
N GLU A 51 -15.51 29.68 -3.74
CA GLU A 51 -15.65 28.26 -3.39
C GLU A 51 -14.71 27.86 -2.25
N ALA A 52 -13.42 28.22 -2.33
CA ALA A 52 -12.45 27.89 -1.31
C ALA A 52 -12.72 28.65 0.00
N GLU A 53 -13.11 29.92 -0.07
CA GLU A 53 -13.50 30.72 1.11
C GLU A 53 -14.64 30.05 1.87
N GLN A 54 -15.69 29.62 1.16
CA GLN A 54 -16.83 28.94 1.75
C GLN A 54 -16.40 27.62 2.43
N LEU A 55 -15.54 26.83 1.78
CA LEU A 55 -15.04 25.58 2.35
C LEU A 55 -14.14 25.80 3.57
N LEU A 56 -13.27 26.82 3.51
CA LEU A 56 -12.37 27.17 4.60
C LEU A 56 -13.16 27.70 5.81
N GLN A 57 -14.14 28.58 5.60
CA GLN A 57 -15.05 29.04 6.66
C GLN A 57 -15.86 27.88 7.24
N ALA A 58 -16.43 27.02 6.38
CA ALA A 58 -17.15 25.83 6.85
C ALA A 58 -16.27 24.90 7.67
N PHE A 59 -14.98 24.78 7.36
CA PHE A 59 -14.05 23.98 8.15
C PHE A 59 -13.67 24.64 9.48
N LEU A 60 -13.47 25.96 9.48
CA LEU A 60 -12.98 26.71 10.63
C LEU A 60 -14.06 27.08 11.64
N ASP A 61 -15.29 27.34 11.19
CA ASP A 61 -16.33 27.96 12.03
C ASP A 61 -17.52 27.05 12.31
N ARG A 62 -17.75 26.02 11.48
CA ARG A 62 -18.91 25.14 11.66
C ARG A 62 -18.72 24.20 12.85
N ASP A 63 -19.71 24.13 13.72
CA ASP A 63 -19.81 23.06 14.71
C ASP A 63 -20.26 21.76 14.03
N ALA A 64 -19.52 20.69 14.28
CA ALA A 64 -19.73 19.37 13.69
C ALA A 64 -20.20 18.33 14.73
N ALA A 65 -21.04 18.74 15.70
CA ALA A 65 -21.57 17.86 16.75
C ALA A 65 -22.31 16.61 16.23
N GLU A 66 -23.09 16.71 15.15
CA GLU A 66 -23.93 15.61 14.62
C GLU A 66 -23.51 15.12 13.21
N GLY A 67 -22.31 15.48 12.75
CA GLY A 67 -21.84 15.19 11.38
C GLY A 67 -20.48 14.48 11.30
N PRO A 68 -20.06 14.07 10.09
CA PRO A 68 -18.70 13.59 9.87
C PRO A 68 -17.69 14.70 10.17
N ARG A 69 -16.55 14.32 10.74
CA ARG A 69 -15.47 15.26 11.07
C ARG A 69 -15.06 16.04 9.81
N PRO A 70 -15.00 17.38 9.86
CA PRO A 70 -14.60 18.17 8.70
C PRO A 70 -13.20 17.78 8.22
N LEU A 71 -13.08 17.58 6.91
CA LEU A 71 -11.86 17.21 6.20
C LEU A 71 -11.68 18.14 5.00
N LEU A 72 -10.56 18.85 4.97
CA LEU A 72 -10.13 19.62 3.81
C LEU A 72 -8.94 18.93 3.15
N VAL A 73 -8.93 18.93 1.82
CA VAL A 73 -7.79 18.45 1.04
C VAL A 73 -7.35 19.52 0.06
N VAL A 74 -6.06 19.82 0.07
CA VAL A 74 -5.41 20.77 -0.82
C VAL A 74 -4.52 19.99 -1.79
N ARG A 75 -4.71 20.20 -3.08
CA ARG A 75 -3.89 19.57 -4.13
C ARG A 75 -3.45 20.58 -5.19
N PRO A 76 -2.32 20.34 -5.88
CA PRO A 76 -1.98 21.04 -7.10
C PRO A 76 -3.08 20.87 -8.15
N GLY A 77 -3.42 21.95 -8.86
CA GLY A 77 -4.45 21.95 -9.89
C GLY A 77 -4.18 22.96 -11.00
N PRO A 78 -5.06 23.08 -12.00
CA PRO A 78 -4.86 23.97 -13.16
C PRO A 78 -4.63 25.44 -12.80
N GLY A 79 -5.16 25.90 -11.66
CA GLY A 79 -4.97 27.24 -11.10
C GLY A 79 -3.82 27.38 -10.09
N GLY A 80 -2.95 26.38 -9.97
CA GLY A 80 -1.89 26.28 -8.96
C GLY A 80 -2.29 25.39 -7.79
N LEU A 81 -3.35 25.74 -7.06
CA LEU A 81 -3.89 24.95 -5.94
C LEU A 81 -5.41 24.84 -6.04
N ALA A 82 -5.96 23.75 -5.51
CA ALA A 82 -7.39 23.53 -5.35
C ALA A 82 -7.67 23.00 -3.93
N VAL A 83 -8.67 23.58 -3.26
CA VAL A 83 -9.20 23.13 -1.97
C VAL A 83 -10.48 22.34 -2.22
N ARG A 84 -10.62 21.17 -1.59
CA ARG A 84 -11.80 20.32 -1.72
C ARG A 84 -12.28 19.77 -0.37
N PRO A 85 -13.59 19.57 -0.20
CA PRO A 85 -14.12 18.85 0.93
C PRO A 85 -13.87 17.34 0.74
N GLY A 86 -13.22 16.72 1.72
CA GLY A 86 -13.03 15.27 1.73
C GLY A 86 -12.04 14.71 0.71
N LEU A 87 -12.01 13.39 0.64
CA LEU A 87 -11.09 12.62 -0.21
C LEU A 87 -11.66 12.29 -1.60
N GLU A 88 -12.81 12.85 -1.98
CA GLU A 88 -13.52 12.42 -3.19
C GLU A 88 -12.61 12.38 -4.42
N VAL A 89 -12.41 11.17 -4.91
CA VAL A 89 -11.77 10.86 -6.18
C VAL A 89 -12.85 11.04 -7.24
N ARG A 90 -13.11 12.28 -7.66
CA ARG A 90 -13.81 12.48 -8.92
C ARG A 90 -12.94 11.85 -10.03
N PRO A 91 -13.52 11.30 -11.11
CA PRO A 91 -12.72 10.86 -12.25
C PRO A 91 -12.21 12.12 -12.94
N GLU A 92 -11.08 12.63 -12.45
CA GLU A 92 -10.52 13.88 -12.94
C GLU A 92 -9.47 13.58 -13.99
N SER A 93 -9.70 14.17 -15.16
CA SER A 93 -8.82 14.38 -16.29
C SER A 93 -7.59 15.27 -15.93
N GLY A 94 -6.98 15.01 -14.77
CA GLY A 94 -5.71 15.59 -14.30
C GLY A 94 -4.69 14.49 -14.01
N PRO A 95 -3.42 14.84 -13.71
CA PRO A 95 -2.39 13.83 -13.45
C PRO A 95 -2.77 13.04 -12.20
N ALA A 96 -3.21 11.80 -12.40
CA ALA A 96 -3.42 10.83 -11.35
C ALA A 96 -2.13 10.73 -10.52
N GLY A 97 -2.23 10.93 -9.20
CA GLY A 97 -1.09 10.81 -8.29
C GLY A 97 -0.31 12.10 -8.00
N ALA A 98 -0.93 13.27 -7.99
CA ALA A 98 -0.29 14.47 -7.43
C ALA A 98 -0.26 14.41 -5.89
N LYS A 99 0.88 14.80 -5.28
CA LYS A 99 0.99 15.01 -3.82
C LYS A 99 -0.07 16.00 -3.35
N GLY A 100 -0.74 15.70 -2.25
CA GLY A 100 -1.69 16.58 -1.59
C GLY A 100 -1.35 16.82 -0.14
N LEU A 101 -2.17 17.65 0.51
CA LEU A 101 -2.15 17.91 1.95
C LEU A 101 -3.58 17.81 2.47
N PHE A 102 -3.80 17.14 3.59
CA PHE A 102 -5.11 17.09 4.24
C PHE A 102 -5.07 17.77 5.61
N PHE A 103 -6.21 18.35 5.99
CA PHE A 103 -6.49 18.89 7.31
C PHE A 103 -7.77 18.25 7.85
N LEU A 104 -7.64 17.53 8.96
CA LEU A 104 -8.73 16.80 9.60
C LEU A 104 -8.96 17.35 11.01
N ARG A 105 -10.20 17.69 11.35
CA ARG A 105 -10.53 18.12 12.72
C ARG A 105 -10.59 16.94 13.70
N THR A 106 -9.89 17.08 14.83
CA THR A 106 -9.82 16.08 15.92
C THR A 106 -11.00 16.16 16.89
N GLY A 107 -11.81 17.21 16.82
CA GLY A 107 -13.02 17.40 17.63
C GLY A 107 -14.17 18.02 16.82
N PRO A 108 -15.41 17.96 17.34
CA PRO A 108 -16.58 18.60 16.74
C PRO A 108 -16.56 20.12 16.89
N GLU A 109 -15.79 20.64 17.85
CA GLU A 109 -15.62 22.06 18.15
C GLU A 109 -14.66 22.74 17.17
N PRO A 110 -14.93 24.00 16.78
CA PRO A 110 -14.08 24.73 15.85
C PRO A 110 -12.66 24.91 16.41
N PRO A 111 -11.62 24.90 15.56
CA PRO A 111 -10.27 25.17 16.00
C PRO A 111 -10.16 26.58 16.61
N GLY A 112 -9.37 26.68 17.68
CA GLY A 112 -9.13 27.95 18.37
C GLY A 112 -8.53 29.02 17.45
N PRO A 113 -8.70 30.31 17.78
CA PRO A 113 -8.34 31.44 16.91
C PRO A 113 -6.83 31.53 16.62
N ASP A 114 -6.00 31.05 17.55
CA ASP A 114 -4.54 31.23 17.50
C ASP A 114 -3.75 29.92 17.37
N SER A 115 -4.39 28.74 17.41
CA SER A 115 -3.66 27.47 17.36
C SER A 115 -4.49 26.29 16.87
N PHE A 116 -3.84 25.46 16.04
CA PHE A 116 -4.36 24.16 15.59
C PHE A 116 -3.89 22.98 16.45
N ARG A 117 -3.09 23.23 17.48
CA ARG A 117 -2.49 22.17 18.30
C ARG A 117 -3.58 21.31 18.95
N GLY A 118 -3.60 20.03 18.61
CA GLY A 118 -4.57 19.08 19.15
C GLY A 118 -5.99 19.21 18.57
N ALA A 119 -6.31 20.28 17.82
CA ALA A 119 -7.61 20.53 17.19
C ALA A 119 -7.66 20.10 15.70
N VAL A 120 -6.52 20.13 15.01
CA VAL A 120 -6.41 19.73 13.59
C VAL A 120 -5.20 18.81 13.39
N VAL A 121 -5.43 17.67 12.74
CA VAL A 121 -4.38 16.81 12.18
C VAL A 121 -4.09 17.28 10.77
N CYS A 122 -2.82 17.57 10.50
CA CYS A 122 -2.32 17.89 9.18
C CYS A 122 -1.45 16.72 8.70
N GLY A 123 -1.63 16.29 7.45
CA GLY A 123 -0.82 15.22 6.90
C GLY A 123 -0.71 15.27 5.38
N ASP A 124 0.41 14.78 4.87
CA ASP A 124 0.66 14.71 3.44
C ASP A 124 -0.14 13.56 2.82
N LEU A 125 -0.76 13.82 1.68
CA LEU A 125 -1.33 12.80 0.84
C LEU A 125 -0.30 12.39 -0.23
N PRO A 126 0.21 11.16 -0.20
CA PRO A 126 1.20 10.69 -1.15
C PRO A 126 0.62 10.59 -2.57
N ALA A 127 1.50 10.75 -3.56
CA ALA A 127 1.22 10.50 -4.98
C ALA A 127 0.78 9.06 -5.26
N ALA A 128 1.36 8.12 -4.52
CA ALA A 128 1.20 6.69 -4.69
C ALA A 128 0.72 6.10 -3.34
N PRO A 129 -0.61 6.13 -3.07
CA PRO A 129 -1.15 5.85 -1.72
C PRO A 129 -0.92 4.43 -1.25
N LEU A 130 -0.96 3.46 -2.17
CA LEU A 130 -0.79 2.05 -1.85
C LEU A 130 0.68 1.74 -1.47
N GLU A 131 1.63 2.25 -2.25
CA GLU A 131 3.06 2.16 -1.95
C GLU A 131 3.38 2.81 -0.61
N HIS A 132 2.83 4.00 -0.37
CA HIS A 132 3.02 4.71 0.88
C HIS A 132 2.41 3.96 2.06
N LEU A 133 1.23 3.37 1.91
CA LEU A 133 0.59 2.57 2.96
C LEU A 133 1.44 1.34 3.29
N ALA A 134 1.96 0.64 2.28
CA ALA A 134 2.85 -0.51 2.48
C ALA A 134 4.13 -0.12 3.22
N ALA A 135 4.76 1.00 2.84
CA ALA A 135 5.95 1.54 3.50
C ALA A 135 5.66 2.01 4.92
N LEU A 136 4.58 2.77 5.14
CA LEU A 136 4.16 3.21 6.47
C LEU A 136 3.93 2.02 7.40
N PHE A 137 3.26 0.99 6.89
CA PHE A 137 2.96 -0.19 7.68
C PHE A 137 4.22 -0.97 8.07
N SER A 138 5.12 -1.20 7.10
CA SER A 138 6.35 -1.96 7.32
C SER A 138 7.41 -1.22 8.14
N GLU A 139 7.63 0.07 7.86
CA GLU A 139 8.72 0.86 8.44
C GLU A 139 8.33 1.61 9.71
N VAL A 140 7.03 1.84 9.95
CA VAL A 140 6.55 2.61 11.11
C VAL A 140 5.62 1.79 11.99
N VAL A 141 4.52 1.28 11.43
CA VAL A 141 3.49 0.60 12.24
C VAL A 141 4.02 -0.69 12.85
N LEU A 142 4.67 -1.54 12.06
CA LEU A 142 5.23 -2.80 12.55
C LEU A 142 6.30 -2.60 13.64
N PRO A 143 7.29 -1.70 13.50
CA PRO A 143 8.24 -1.42 14.57
C PRO A 143 7.60 -0.84 15.83
N VAL A 144 6.63 0.08 15.68
CA VAL A 144 5.89 0.66 16.81
C VAL A 144 5.13 -0.41 17.57
N LEU A 145 4.49 -1.31 16.84
CA LEU A 145 3.84 -2.47 17.43
C LEU A 145 4.89 -3.37 18.07
N ALA A 146 5.93 -3.80 17.37
CA ALA A 146 6.92 -4.76 17.86
C ALA A 146 7.69 -4.33 19.11
N ASN A 147 7.78 -3.02 19.38
CA ASN A 147 8.46 -2.50 20.56
C ASN A 147 7.76 -2.92 21.87
N GLU A 148 8.42 -3.76 22.65
CA GLU A 148 7.91 -4.27 23.93
C GLU A 148 7.60 -3.16 24.94
N LYS A 149 8.32 -2.04 24.92
CA LYS A 149 8.05 -0.88 25.80
C LYS A 149 6.69 -0.25 25.54
N ASN A 150 6.15 -0.39 24.32
CA ASN A 150 4.82 0.10 23.96
C ASN A 150 3.70 -0.87 24.39
N ARG A 151 4.07 -2.08 24.86
CA ARG A 151 3.15 -3.18 25.19
C ARG A 151 3.22 -3.62 26.65
N LEU A 152 3.81 -2.81 27.54
CA LEU A 152 4.02 -3.19 28.95
C LEU A 152 2.72 -3.63 29.67
N ASN A 153 1.58 -3.09 29.27
CA ASN A 153 0.28 -3.39 29.87
C ASN A 153 -0.54 -4.41 29.05
N TRP A 154 0.00 -4.97 27.98
CA TRP A 154 -0.74 -5.89 27.11
C TRP A 154 -0.63 -7.33 27.63
N PRO A 155 -1.75 -8.04 27.80
CA PRO A 155 -1.72 -9.48 28.04
C PRO A 155 -0.99 -10.20 26.89
N HIS A 156 -0.27 -11.27 27.22
CA HIS A 156 0.50 -12.06 26.23
C HIS A 156 -0.33 -12.46 25.01
N MET A 157 -1.57 -12.93 25.23
CA MET A 157 -2.48 -13.34 24.16
C MET A 157 -2.79 -12.20 23.18
N VAL A 158 -2.93 -10.96 23.68
CA VAL A 158 -3.17 -9.77 22.84
C VAL A 158 -1.93 -9.43 22.03
N CYS A 159 -0.74 -9.53 22.63
CA CYS A 159 0.53 -9.32 21.91
C CYS A 159 0.69 -10.29 20.74
N GLU A 160 0.39 -11.57 20.96
CA GLU A 160 0.45 -12.59 19.90
C GLU A 160 -0.59 -12.35 18.81
N ASP A 161 -1.82 -12.03 19.20
CA ASP A 161 -2.90 -11.81 18.23
C ASP A 161 -2.66 -10.57 17.37
N VAL A 162 -2.24 -9.45 17.96
CA VAL A 162 -1.87 -8.23 17.21
C VAL A 162 -0.69 -8.50 16.28
N ARG A 163 0.32 -9.26 16.73
CA ARG A 163 1.45 -9.67 15.87
C ARG A 163 0.98 -10.50 14.67
N ARG A 164 0.05 -11.44 14.88
CA ARG A 164 -0.52 -12.28 13.81
C ARG A 164 -1.29 -11.44 12.80
N HIS A 165 -2.18 -10.56 13.26
CA HIS A 165 -2.97 -9.68 12.39
C HIS A 165 -2.09 -8.70 11.63
N ALA A 166 -1.08 -8.13 12.29
CA ALA A 166 -0.16 -7.22 11.63
C ALA A 166 0.67 -7.92 10.53
N HIS A 167 1.17 -9.12 10.80
CA HIS A 167 1.84 -9.92 9.76
C HIS A 167 0.90 -10.27 8.61
N SER A 168 -0.35 -10.67 8.89
CA SER A 168 -1.35 -10.94 7.85
C SER A 168 -1.56 -9.72 6.95
N LEU A 169 -1.79 -8.56 7.55
CA LEU A 169 -2.01 -7.31 6.82
C LEU A 169 -0.79 -6.91 5.99
N GLN A 170 0.43 -7.12 6.50
CA GLN A 170 1.66 -6.89 5.73
C GLN A 170 1.72 -7.80 4.49
N CYS A 171 1.40 -9.08 4.64
CA CYS A 171 1.32 -10.00 3.50
C CYS A 171 0.28 -9.55 2.49
N ASP A 172 -0.93 -9.20 2.95
CA ASP A 172 -2.03 -8.78 2.10
C ASP A 172 -1.68 -7.51 1.32
N LEU A 173 -1.09 -6.50 1.99
CA LEU A 173 -0.61 -5.28 1.33
C LEU A 173 0.47 -5.56 0.28
N SER A 174 1.40 -6.48 0.57
CA SER A 174 2.46 -6.86 -0.37
C SER A 174 1.87 -7.56 -1.60
N VAL A 175 0.88 -8.44 -1.40
CA VAL A 175 0.17 -9.11 -2.50
C VAL A 175 -0.56 -8.10 -3.37
N ILE A 176 -1.33 -7.18 -2.77
CA ILE A 176 -2.07 -6.15 -3.51
C ILE A 176 -1.10 -5.25 -4.29
N LEU A 177 0.03 -4.85 -3.68
CA LEU A 177 1.02 -3.99 -4.33
C LEU A 177 1.64 -4.65 -5.57
N GLU A 178 2.00 -5.93 -5.49
CA GLU A 178 2.52 -6.65 -6.65
C GLU A 178 1.43 -6.91 -7.69
N GLN A 179 0.19 -7.19 -7.26
CA GLN A 179 -0.95 -7.41 -8.15
C GLN A 179 -1.29 -6.16 -8.98
N VAL A 180 -1.21 -4.96 -8.39
CA VAL A 180 -1.37 -3.68 -9.10
C VAL A 180 -0.28 -3.48 -10.16
N LYS A 181 0.91 -4.06 -9.96
CA LYS A 181 2.00 -4.09 -10.96
C LYS A 181 1.87 -5.24 -11.96
N GLY A 182 0.79 -6.02 -11.92
CA GLY A 182 0.56 -7.17 -12.80
C GLY A 182 1.30 -8.44 -12.39
N ARG A 183 1.77 -8.54 -11.15
CA ARG A 183 2.55 -9.67 -10.64
C ARG A 183 1.84 -10.40 -9.51
N THR A 184 1.98 -11.73 -9.49
CA THR A 184 1.38 -12.61 -8.49
C THR A 184 2.43 -12.95 -7.43
N LEU A 185 2.30 -12.36 -6.25
CA LEU A 185 3.14 -12.66 -5.09
C LEU A 185 2.58 -13.86 -4.31
N LEU A 186 3.45 -14.83 -3.99
CA LEU A 186 3.18 -15.96 -3.11
C LEU A 186 3.69 -15.62 -1.69
N PRO A 187 2.83 -15.12 -0.79
CA PRO A 187 3.28 -14.65 0.52
C PRO A 187 3.76 -15.81 1.38
N LEU A 188 4.90 -15.62 2.05
CA LEU A 188 5.45 -16.61 2.97
C LEU A 188 4.59 -16.70 4.25
N PRO A 189 4.35 -17.92 4.77
CA PRO A 189 3.60 -18.09 6.01
C PRO A 189 4.34 -17.51 7.21
N ALA A 190 3.59 -16.99 8.18
CA ALA A 190 4.14 -16.50 9.43
C ALA A 190 4.97 -17.59 10.14
N GLY A 191 6.14 -17.21 10.67
CA GLY A 191 7.04 -18.14 11.35
C GLY A 191 8.05 -18.84 10.45
N SER A 192 7.90 -18.77 9.12
CA SER A 192 8.93 -19.25 8.16
C SER A 192 10.25 -18.45 8.23
N GLU A 193 10.20 -17.24 8.79
CA GLU A 193 11.36 -16.38 9.09
C GLU A 193 12.36 -17.03 10.06
N LYS A 194 11.86 -17.82 11.02
CA LYS A 194 12.67 -18.51 12.04
C LYS A 194 13.26 -19.82 11.51
N MET A 195 12.83 -20.25 10.33
CA MET A 195 13.42 -21.38 9.63
C MET A 195 14.57 -20.87 8.78
N ASP A 196 15.67 -20.52 9.45
CA ASP A 196 16.98 -20.65 8.81
C ASP A 196 17.13 -22.15 8.54
N PHE A 197 16.71 -22.60 7.35
CA PHE A 197 16.75 -24.00 6.96
C PHE A 197 18.20 -24.44 6.85
N VAL A 198 18.73 -24.85 8.00
CA VAL A 198 20.03 -25.47 8.17
C VAL A 198 20.09 -26.65 7.20
N ASP A 199 21.14 -26.67 6.38
CA ASP A 199 21.56 -27.80 5.56
C ASP A 199 21.99 -29.03 6.40
N SER A 200 21.53 -29.14 7.65
CA SER A 200 22.01 -30.14 8.60
C SER A 200 21.09 -31.34 8.66
N LYS A 201 21.74 -32.48 8.43
CA LYS A 201 21.26 -33.86 8.45
C LYS A 201 20.84 -34.35 9.86
N SER A 202 20.26 -33.49 10.69
CA SER A 202 19.94 -33.83 12.08
C SER A 202 18.45 -34.11 12.24
N GLU A 203 18.09 -35.38 12.42
CA GLU A 203 16.72 -35.84 12.70
C GLU A 203 16.13 -35.20 13.97
N THR A 204 16.99 -34.79 14.90
CA THR A 204 16.60 -34.14 16.16
C THR A 204 15.93 -32.77 16.01
N VAL A 205 16.04 -32.13 14.83
CA VAL A 205 15.42 -30.82 14.57
C VAL A 205 13.94 -30.95 14.24
N LEU A 206 13.50 -32.07 13.65
CA LEU A 206 12.11 -32.26 13.21
C LEU A 206 11.12 -32.29 14.39
N ASP A 207 11.51 -32.90 15.52
CA ASP A 207 10.70 -32.95 16.74
C ASP A 207 10.56 -31.59 17.44
N SER A 208 11.46 -30.64 17.14
CA SER A 208 11.44 -29.29 17.71
C SER A 208 10.64 -28.28 16.88
N ILE A 209 10.23 -28.65 15.66
CA ILE A 209 9.45 -27.78 14.79
C ILE A 209 8.01 -27.74 15.30
N ASP A 210 7.56 -26.53 15.65
CA ASP A 210 6.18 -26.31 16.07
C ASP A 210 5.21 -26.72 14.96
N LYS A 211 4.26 -27.60 15.30
CA LYS A 211 3.17 -28.04 14.41
C LYS A 211 2.41 -26.86 13.81
N SER A 212 2.32 -25.74 14.52
CA SER A 212 1.72 -24.51 14.02
C SER A 212 2.36 -24.02 12.72
N VAL A 213 3.68 -24.18 12.57
CA VAL A 213 4.42 -23.76 11.37
C VAL A 213 4.13 -24.71 10.21
N ILE A 214 4.04 -26.02 10.46
CA ILE A 214 3.67 -27.01 9.44
C ILE A 214 2.28 -26.70 8.90
N TYR A 215 1.29 -26.49 9.76
CA TYR A 215 -0.07 -26.12 9.33
C TYR A 215 -0.11 -24.79 8.55
N ALA A 216 0.74 -23.82 8.92
CA ALA A 216 0.85 -22.57 8.19
C ALA A 216 1.44 -22.78 6.78
N ILE A 217 2.45 -23.66 6.64
CA ILE A 217 3.02 -24.04 5.35
C ILE A 217 1.97 -24.76 4.48
N GLU A 218 1.26 -25.74 5.03
CA GLU A 218 0.20 -26.46 4.32
C GLU A 218 -0.89 -25.50 3.83
N SER A 219 -1.33 -24.59 4.71
CA SER A 219 -2.30 -23.55 4.36
C SER A 219 -1.79 -22.61 3.27
N ALA A 220 -0.50 -22.27 3.28
CA ALA A 220 0.11 -21.47 2.23
C ALA A 220 0.12 -22.20 0.88
N VAL A 221 0.46 -23.49 0.86
CA VAL A 221 0.44 -24.32 -0.37
C VAL A 221 -0.95 -24.36 -1.00
N ILE A 222 -2.01 -24.51 -0.20
CA ILE A 222 -3.39 -24.47 -0.70
C ILE A 222 -3.69 -23.11 -1.36
N LYS A 223 -3.36 -22.01 -0.68
CA LYS A 223 -3.60 -20.65 -1.18
C LYS A 223 -2.79 -20.36 -2.45
N TRP A 224 -1.52 -20.75 -2.48
CA TRP A 224 -0.65 -20.58 -3.64
C TRP A 224 -1.17 -21.38 -4.83
N SER A 225 -1.62 -22.61 -4.60
CA SER A 225 -2.19 -23.46 -5.67
C SER A 225 -3.39 -22.77 -6.33
N TYR A 226 -4.28 -22.18 -5.53
CA TYR A 226 -5.42 -21.41 -6.05
C TYR A 226 -4.97 -20.19 -6.87
N GLN A 227 -4.05 -19.39 -6.33
CA GLN A 227 -3.53 -18.20 -7.03
C GLN A 227 -2.85 -18.53 -8.36
N VAL A 228 -1.99 -19.54 -8.37
CA VAL A 228 -1.32 -20.02 -9.58
C VAL A 228 -2.32 -20.52 -10.61
N GLN A 229 -3.34 -21.26 -10.18
CA GLN A 229 -4.41 -21.72 -11.08
C GLN A 229 -5.20 -20.55 -11.69
N VAL A 230 -5.44 -19.47 -10.95
CA VAL A 230 -6.07 -18.26 -11.50
C VAL A 230 -5.22 -17.66 -12.62
N VAL A 231 -3.90 -17.57 -12.43
CA VAL A 231 -2.98 -17.07 -13.47
C VAL A 231 -2.99 -18.01 -14.68
N LEU A 232 -2.82 -19.32 -14.46
CA LEU A 232 -2.77 -20.32 -15.53
C LEU A 232 -4.07 -20.38 -16.35
N LYS A 233 -5.23 -20.07 -15.76
CA LYS A 233 -6.53 -20.06 -16.46
C LYS A 233 -6.87 -18.76 -17.18
N ARG A 234 -6.02 -17.72 -17.12
CA ARG A 234 -6.23 -16.51 -17.94
C ARG A 234 -6.10 -16.85 -19.42
N GLU A 235 -7.01 -16.33 -20.24
CA GLU A 235 -7.05 -16.56 -21.70
C GLU A 235 -7.01 -15.22 -22.45
N SER A 236 -6.31 -15.18 -23.59
CA SER A 236 -6.25 -13.99 -24.46
C SER A 236 -7.60 -13.67 -25.10
N SER A 237 -8.51 -14.64 -25.17
CA SER A 237 -9.87 -14.54 -25.71
C SER A 237 -10.84 -13.77 -24.81
N GLN A 238 -10.51 -13.54 -23.53
CA GLN A 238 -11.45 -12.94 -22.57
C GLN A 238 -12.04 -11.59 -23.03
N PRO A 239 -11.26 -10.63 -23.54
CA PRO A 239 -11.80 -9.37 -24.05
C PRO A 239 -12.76 -9.59 -25.24
N LEU A 240 -12.45 -10.52 -26.14
CA LEU A 240 -13.34 -10.89 -27.25
C LEU A 240 -14.66 -11.47 -26.73
N LEU A 241 -14.61 -12.36 -25.74
CA LEU A 241 -15.81 -12.95 -25.13
C LEU A 241 -16.67 -11.93 -24.37
N GLN A 242 -16.07 -10.83 -23.91
CA GLN A 242 -16.75 -9.71 -23.27
C GLN A 242 -17.35 -8.71 -24.28
N GLY A 243 -17.22 -8.98 -25.59
CA GLY A 243 -17.74 -8.12 -26.65
C GLY A 243 -16.84 -6.92 -26.97
N GLU A 244 -15.60 -6.92 -26.48
CA GLU A 244 -14.59 -5.94 -26.88
C GLU A 244 -13.98 -6.32 -28.24
N ASN A 245 -13.31 -5.34 -28.87
CA ASN A 245 -12.59 -5.53 -30.14
C ASN A 245 -11.06 -5.39 -29.91
N PRO A 246 -10.41 -6.36 -29.23
CA PRO A 246 -8.98 -6.29 -29.00
C PRO A 246 -8.20 -6.33 -30.30
N THR A 247 -7.13 -5.53 -30.36
CA THR A 247 -6.21 -5.51 -31.49
C THR A 247 -5.11 -6.56 -31.29
N PRO A 248 -4.35 -6.95 -32.33
CA PRO A 248 -3.22 -7.87 -32.18
C PRO A 248 -2.18 -7.42 -31.14
N LYS A 249 -2.05 -6.10 -30.91
CA LYS A 249 -1.17 -5.55 -29.87
C LYS A 249 -1.62 -5.94 -28.46
N VAL A 250 -2.93 -5.98 -28.21
CA VAL A 250 -3.50 -6.39 -26.92
C VAL A 250 -3.17 -7.86 -26.63
N GLU A 251 -3.22 -8.71 -27.65
CA GLU A 251 -2.84 -10.12 -27.51
C GLU A 251 -1.34 -10.27 -27.22
N LEU A 252 -0.47 -9.53 -27.92
CA LEU A 252 0.97 -9.53 -27.64
C LEU A 252 1.28 -9.06 -26.21
N GLU A 253 0.62 -8.00 -25.75
CA GLU A 253 0.77 -7.48 -24.38
C GLU A 253 0.27 -8.48 -23.33
N PHE A 254 -0.86 -9.16 -23.59
CA PHE A 254 -1.36 -10.24 -22.74
C PHE A 254 -0.32 -11.34 -22.56
N TRP A 255 0.24 -11.84 -23.66
CA TRP A 255 1.21 -12.92 -23.64
C TRP A 255 2.51 -12.50 -22.95
N LYS A 256 2.97 -11.26 -23.17
CA LYS A 256 4.13 -10.70 -22.47
C LYS A 256 3.89 -10.60 -20.96
N SER A 257 2.77 -10.01 -20.54
CA SER A 257 2.41 -9.85 -19.13
C SER A 257 2.28 -11.20 -18.42
N ARG A 258 1.60 -12.16 -19.06
CA ARG A 258 1.46 -13.53 -18.56
C ARG A 258 2.81 -14.23 -18.38
N TYR A 259 3.71 -14.08 -19.34
CA TYR A 259 5.07 -14.62 -19.24
C TYR A 259 5.81 -14.04 -18.05
N GLU A 260 5.86 -12.71 -17.93
CA GLU A 260 6.54 -12.02 -16.83
C GLU A 260 5.98 -12.43 -15.46
N ASP A 261 4.66 -12.61 -15.34
CA ASP A 261 4.00 -13.09 -14.12
C ASP A 261 4.37 -14.54 -13.79
N LEU A 262 4.34 -15.45 -14.77
CA LEU A 262 4.74 -16.86 -14.58
C LEU A 262 6.21 -17.00 -14.21
N GLN A 263 7.10 -16.22 -14.85
CA GLN A 263 8.52 -16.16 -14.47
C GLN A 263 8.69 -15.66 -13.04
N TYR A 264 7.92 -14.65 -12.64
CA TYR A 264 7.94 -14.12 -11.28
C TYR A 264 7.51 -15.18 -10.26
N ILE A 265 6.44 -15.93 -10.52
CA ILE A 265 5.99 -17.05 -9.69
C ILE A 265 7.07 -18.14 -9.63
N TYR A 266 7.61 -18.55 -10.76
CA TYR A 266 8.63 -19.59 -10.86
C TYR A 266 9.87 -19.25 -10.01
N ASN A 267 10.34 -18.00 -10.09
CA ASN A 267 11.46 -17.51 -9.30
C ASN A 267 11.17 -17.55 -7.79
N GLN A 268 9.95 -17.19 -7.36
CA GLN A 268 9.54 -17.27 -5.97
C GLN A 268 9.57 -18.72 -5.45
N LEU A 269 9.06 -19.67 -6.23
CA LEU A 269 9.05 -21.10 -5.87
C LEU A 269 10.45 -21.71 -5.74
N ARG A 270 11.45 -21.11 -6.40
CA ARG A 270 12.86 -21.53 -6.34
C ARG A 270 13.66 -20.91 -5.20
N THR A 271 13.09 -19.95 -4.48
CA THR A 271 13.78 -19.33 -3.34
C THR A 271 14.18 -20.39 -2.30
N ILE A 272 15.27 -20.13 -1.57
CA ILE A 272 15.79 -21.06 -0.55
C ILE A 272 14.71 -21.35 0.50
N LYS A 273 13.95 -20.33 0.93
CA LYS A 273 12.85 -20.46 1.90
C LYS A 273 11.77 -21.43 1.40
N VAL A 274 11.25 -21.25 0.18
CA VAL A 274 10.20 -22.13 -0.38
C VAL A 274 10.71 -23.55 -0.64
N ARG A 275 11.96 -23.70 -1.10
CA ARG A 275 12.58 -25.03 -1.23
C ARG A 275 12.74 -25.73 0.12
N GLY A 276 13.07 -24.98 1.18
CA GLY A 276 13.11 -25.48 2.55
C GLY A 276 11.74 -26.00 3.02
N MET A 277 10.68 -25.22 2.79
CA MET A 277 9.30 -25.62 3.07
C MET A 277 8.91 -26.91 2.32
N ALA A 278 9.22 -27.00 1.03
CA ALA A 278 8.94 -28.19 0.22
C ALA A 278 9.67 -29.44 0.75
N LYS A 279 10.95 -29.31 1.11
CA LYS A 279 11.74 -30.40 1.73
C LYS A 279 11.15 -30.83 3.07
N LEU A 280 10.65 -29.89 3.87
CA LEU A 280 10.01 -30.20 5.15
C LEU A 280 8.71 -30.99 4.94
N LEU A 281 7.86 -30.57 4.01
CA LEU A 281 6.63 -31.28 3.65
C LEU A 281 6.92 -32.71 3.16
N ASP A 282 7.99 -32.90 2.38
CA ASP A 282 8.41 -34.21 1.88
C ASP A 282 8.91 -35.12 3.01
N LYS A 283 9.78 -34.61 3.89
CA LYS A 283 10.28 -35.35 5.05
C LYS A 283 9.17 -35.79 5.99
N LEU A 284 8.18 -34.93 6.21
CA LEU A 284 7.03 -35.20 7.07
C LEU A 284 5.92 -36.00 6.36
N GLN A 285 6.09 -36.33 5.07
CA GLN A 285 5.09 -37.00 4.25
C GLN A 285 3.71 -36.30 4.32
N SER A 286 3.71 -34.96 4.27
CA SER A 286 2.49 -34.17 4.30
C SER A 286 1.61 -34.48 3.08
N SER A 287 0.30 -34.57 3.32
CA SER A 287 -0.71 -34.74 2.26
C SER A 287 -0.75 -33.60 1.25
N TYR A 288 -0.17 -32.45 1.57
CA TYR A 288 -0.11 -31.28 0.70
C TYR A 288 1.17 -31.20 -0.15
N PHE A 289 2.17 -32.07 0.08
CA PHE A 289 3.36 -32.12 -0.76
C PHE A 289 3.05 -32.47 -2.23
N PRO A 290 2.15 -33.42 -2.56
CA PRO A 290 1.71 -33.65 -3.93
C PRO A 290 1.09 -32.41 -4.59
N ALA A 291 0.30 -31.63 -3.84
CA ALA A 291 -0.28 -30.39 -4.36
C ALA A 291 0.79 -29.34 -4.69
N PHE A 292 1.81 -29.20 -3.83
CA PHE A 292 2.96 -28.35 -4.12
C PHE A 292 3.70 -28.77 -5.39
N LYS A 293 3.97 -30.07 -5.56
CA LYS A 293 4.63 -30.61 -6.76
C LYS A 293 3.81 -30.37 -8.03
N ALA A 294 2.49 -30.59 -7.95
CA ALA A 294 1.57 -30.34 -9.07
C ALA A 294 1.59 -28.86 -9.46
N MET A 295 1.43 -27.96 -8.51
CA MET A 295 1.52 -26.51 -8.73
C MET A 295 2.85 -26.11 -9.38
N TYR A 296 3.98 -26.61 -8.88
CA TYR A 296 5.30 -26.31 -9.45
C TYR A 296 5.42 -26.80 -10.90
N ARG A 297 4.97 -28.02 -11.19
CA ARG A 297 4.98 -28.58 -12.54
C ARG A 297 4.10 -27.76 -13.49
N ASP A 298 2.92 -27.35 -13.04
CA ASP A 298 1.98 -26.58 -13.85
C ASP A 298 2.54 -25.19 -14.20
N VAL A 299 3.30 -24.55 -13.28
CA VAL A 299 4.04 -23.31 -13.55
C VAL A 299 5.11 -23.53 -14.62
N VAL A 300 5.92 -24.59 -14.50
CA VAL A 300 6.98 -24.91 -15.47
C VAL A 300 6.39 -25.17 -16.86
N ALA A 301 5.33 -25.98 -16.94
CA ALA A 301 4.64 -26.25 -18.21
C ALA A 301 4.04 -24.97 -18.81
N GLY A 302 3.52 -24.07 -17.97
CA GLY A 302 3.03 -22.76 -18.39
C GLY A 302 4.12 -21.87 -18.98
N GLU A 303 5.32 -21.84 -18.39
CA GLU A 303 6.47 -21.11 -18.96
C GLU A 303 6.89 -21.70 -20.31
N ASP A 304 6.99 -23.03 -20.42
CA ASP A 304 7.41 -23.71 -21.66
C ASP A 304 6.41 -23.46 -22.81
N GLN A 305 5.11 -23.55 -22.53
CA GLN A 305 4.06 -23.25 -23.51
C GLN A 305 4.11 -21.79 -23.98
N GLN A 306 4.47 -20.87 -23.08
CA GLN A 306 4.54 -19.45 -23.37
C GLN A 306 5.72 -19.09 -24.28
N VAL A 307 6.88 -19.72 -24.08
CA VAL A 307 8.05 -19.58 -24.97
C VAL A 307 7.71 -20.05 -26.38
N PHE A 308 6.98 -21.17 -26.50
CA PHE A 308 6.51 -21.67 -27.79
C PHE A 308 5.56 -20.69 -28.48
N SER A 309 4.52 -20.20 -27.78
CA SER A 309 3.57 -19.23 -28.32
C SER A 309 4.25 -17.93 -28.78
N GLN A 310 5.23 -17.42 -28.03
CA GLN A 310 5.96 -16.19 -28.39
C GLN A 310 6.83 -16.39 -29.63
N MET A 311 7.43 -17.56 -29.81
CA MET A 311 8.17 -17.92 -31.01
C MET A 311 7.27 -17.96 -32.26
N CYS A 312 6.05 -18.50 -32.13
CA CYS A 312 5.07 -18.51 -33.22
C CYS A 312 4.55 -17.09 -33.54
N LEU A 313 4.24 -16.27 -32.54
CA LEU A 313 3.72 -14.91 -32.74
C LEU A 313 4.75 -13.96 -33.37
N THR A 314 6.04 -14.13 -33.05
CA THR A 314 7.13 -13.36 -33.67
C THR A 314 7.38 -13.75 -35.11
N GLN A 315 7.13 -15.01 -35.50
CA GLN A 315 7.19 -15.43 -36.91
C GLN A 315 6.05 -14.81 -37.74
N ILE A 316 4.85 -14.66 -37.16
CA ILE A 316 3.69 -14.04 -37.84
C ILE A 316 3.85 -12.52 -38.03
N THR A 317 4.67 -11.84 -37.22
CA THR A 317 4.89 -10.38 -37.36
C THR A 317 6.01 -10.02 -38.34
N VAL A 318 6.74 -11.02 -38.85
CA VAL A 318 7.89 -10.85 -39.76
C VAL A 318 7.54 -11.22 -41.21
N GLU A 319 6.36 -11.79 -41.45
CA GLU A 319 5.74 -11.98 -42.78
C GLU A 319 4.69 -10.90 -43.07
#